data_AF-A0A7V9Q656-F1
#
_entry.id   AF-A0A7V9Q656-F1
#
_cell.length_a   1.000
_cell.length_b   1.000
_cell.length_c   1.000
_cell.angle_alpha   90.00
_cell.angle_beta   90.00
_cell.angle_gamma   90.00
#
_symmetry.space_group_name_H-M   'P 1'
#
loop_
_entity.id
_entity.type
_entity.pdbx_description
1 polymer ?
#
loop_
_entity_poly.entity_id
_entity_poly.type
_entity_poly.pdbx_seq_one_letter_code
_entity_poly.pdbx_strand_id
1 'polypeptide(L)'
;MKRLFVGLLLCLAVAVQAAAQAASVRLEGQVVCCADCWAEADRTKIEYGTAEDLLKAQSCVAGGDPTLIAVREGDKFTLYQLEQAKFRLPEKNWLEFVGKRVAVTGAVQKKKEARVIRVDALEVLAPSQAEREAANVVGIVVDLTLKDLFGTEQQLSALKGRIVVLNFWATYCVPCRKEMPDLAAIQNEYAALGVQVVGASTDEAEDRAKVLQFVKETKVNFPIWTGATKADMMRFGLGAALPGTVIIDRSGRIAKVVSGIVNQADLKKQIDAMLATAEKTAATERKRERAQTATVKQKPSEASSVPS
;
A
#
# COMPACT_ATOMS: atom_id res chain seq x y z
N MET A 1 -14.79 24.87 -91.29
CA MET A 1 -13.55 25.07 -90.49
C MET A 1 -13.89 25.83 -89.21
N LYS A 2 -13.91 25.16 -88.07
CA LYS A 2 -13.44 25.64 -86.75
C LYS A 2 -13.78 24.58 -85.71
N ARG A 3 -12.73 23.95 -85.19
CA ARG A 3 -12.74 23.00 -84.07
C ARG A 3 -12.91 23.81 -82.78
N LEU A 4 -13.71 23.33 -81.83
CA LEU A 4 -13.66 23.78 -80.44
C LEU A 4 -13.82 22.55 -79.55
N PHE A 5 -12.67 22.03 -79.11
CA PHE A 5 -12.54 21.10 -78.00
C PHE A 5 -12.82 21.89 -76.72
N VAL A 6 -13.87 21.53 -75.97
CA VAL A 6 -14.06 21.96 -74.58
C VAL A 6 -13.71 20.77 -73.70
N GLY A 7 -12.50 20.79 -73.15
CA GLY A 7 -12.03 19.82 -72.17
C GLY A 7 -12.70 20.07 -70.83
N LEU A 8 -13.48 19.09 -70.38
CA LEU A 8 -14.07 19.06 -69.04
C LEU A 8 -12.97 18.64 -68.05
N LEU A 9 -12.33 19.62 -67.41
CA LEU A 9 -11.40 19.37 -66.31
C LEU A 9 -12.17 18.90 -65.07
N LEU A 10 -11.96 17.64 -64.71
CA LEU A 10 -12.44 17.01 -63.48
C LEU A 10 -11.50 17.42 -62.33
N CYS A 11 -11.83 18.48 -61.60
CA CYS A 11 -11.14 18.83 -60.35
C CYS A 11 -11.62 17.91 -59.22
N LEU A 12 -10.92 16.80 -58.97
CA LEU A 12 -11.01 16.08 -57.70
C LEU A 12 -10.30 16.89 -56.62
N ALA A 13 -11.06 17.61 -55.81
CA ALA A 13 -10.57 18.17 -54.56
C ALA A 13 -10.38 17.02 -53.54
N VAL A 14 -9.15 16.52 -53.40
CA VAL A 14 -8.78 15.66 -52.28
C VAL A 14 -8.68 16.54 -51.04
N ALA A 15 -9.73 16.55 -50.23
CA ALA A 15 -9.69 17.12 -48.89
C ALA A 15 -8.78 16.25 -48.01
N VAL A 16 -7.50 16.62 -47.91
CA VAL A 16 -6.61 16.09 -46.88
C VAL A 16 -7.04 16.71 -45.55
N GLN A 17 -7.87 15.99 -44.79
CA GLN A 17 -8.11 16.32 -43.39
C GLN A 17 -6.83 16.03 -42.60
N ALA A 18 -6.02 17.06 -42.39
CA ALA A 18 -4.99 17.04 -41.38
C ALA A 18 -5.67 16.92 -40.01
N ALA A 19 -5.70 15.71 -39.45
CA ALA A 19 -6.02 15.52 -38.05
C ALA A 19 -4.94 16.25 -37.25
N ALA A 20 -5.28 17.42 -36.68
CA ALA A 20 -4.42 18.11 -35.74
C ALA A 20 -4.13 17.15 -34.58
N GLN A 21 -2.91 16.62 -34.51
CA GLN A 21 -2.46 15.83 -33.38
C GLN A 21 -2.51 16.77 -32.17
N ALA A 22 -3.44 16.52 -31.24
CA ALA A 22 -3.47 17.26 -29.97
C ALA A 22 -2.09 17.15 -29.33
N ALA A 23 -1.43 18.30 -29.10
CA ALA A 23 -0.09 18.33 -28.55
C ALA A 23 -0.07 17.61 -27.20
N SER A 24 0.91 16.73 -27.01
CA SER A 24 1.11 16.05 -25.74
C SER A 24 1.54 17.07 -24.70
N VAL A 25 0.94 17.02 -23.52
CA VAL A 25 1.27 17.84 -22.35
C VAL A 25 1.88 16.97 -21.26
N ARG A 26 2.62 17.59 -20.34
CA ARG A 26 3.05 16.99 -19.07
C ARG A 26 2.38 17.76 -17.93
N LEU A 27 1.54 17.09 -17.16
CA LEU A 27 0.84 17.65 -16.00
C LEU A 27 1.41 17.04 -14.72
N GLU A 28 1.75 17.89 -13.76
CA GLU A 28 2.18 17.45 -12.43
C GLU A 28 1.10 17.74 -11.41
N GLY A 29 0.78 16.76 -10.59
CA GLY A 29 -0.33 16.89 -9.66
C GLY A 29 -0.49 15.70 -8.76
N GLN A 30 -1.57 15.73 -8.00
CA GLN A 30 -1.92 14.75 -6.99
C GLN A 30 -3.03 13.84 -7.54
N VAL A 31 -2.86 12.52 -7.49
CA VAL A 31 -3.95 11.61 -7.91
C VAL A 31 -5.01 11.52 -6.82
N VAL A 32 -6.28 11.54 -7.21
CA VAL A 32 -7.45 11.62 -6.32
C VAL A 32 -8.55 10.64 -6.78
N CYS A 33 -9.28 10.04 -5.83
CA CYS A 33 -10.39 9.14 -6.16
C CYS A 33 -11.47 9.78 -7.03
N CYS A 34 -11.96 10.95 -6.62
CA CYS A 34 -13.03 11.67 -7.30
C CYS A 34 -13.01 13.16 -6.91
N ALA A 35 -13.89 13.96 -7.51
CA ALA A 35 -13.98 15.39 -7.24
C ALA A 35 -14.46 15.68 -5.81
N ASP A 36 -15.42 14.90 -5.30
CA ASP A 36 -15.97 15.07 -3.96
C ASP A 36 -14.91 14.79 -2.89
N CYS A 37 -14.15 13.70 -3.04
CA CYS A 37 -12.98 13.40 -2.20
C CYS A 37 -12.03 14.61 -2.11
N TRP A 38 -11.78 15.29 -3.24
CA TRP A 38 -10.90 16.45 -3.26
C TRP A 38 -11.49 17.64 -2.48
N ALA A 39 -12.81 17.87 -2.62
CA ALA A 39 -13.51 19.02 -2.06
C ALA A 39 -13.77 18.93 -0.55
N GLU A 40 -13.67 17.75 0.07
CA GLU A 40 -13.90 17.54 1.51
C GLU A 40 -12.99 18.35 2.44
N ALA A 41 -11.85 18.86 1.95
CA ALA A 41 -10.91 19.64 2.75
C ALA A 41 -10.33 20.83 1.98
N ASP A 42 -9.82 21.81 2.73
CA ASP A 42 -9.04 22.90 2.17
C ASP A 42 -7.67 22.36 1.71
N ARG A 43 -7.58 21.94 0.44
CA ARG A 43 -6.38 21.34 -0.16
C ARG A 43 -5.19 22.29 -0.32
N THR A 44 -5.36 23.56 0.06
CA THR A 44 -4.24 24.50 0.21
C THR A 44 -3.50 24.34 1.55
N LYS A 45 -4.17 23.73 2.54
CA LYS A 45 -3.64 23.51 3.90
C LYS A 45 -3.46 22.04 4.24
N ILE A 46 -4.32 21.18 3.69
CA ILE A 46 -4.37 19.75 3.99
C ILE A 46 -4.01 18.99 2.71
N GLU A 47 -2.85 18.34 2.73
CA GLU A 47 -2.45 17.47 1.63
C GLU A 47 -3.41 16.27 1.52
N TYR A 48 -3.64 15.81 0.29
CA TYR A 48 -4.43 14.62 0.04
C TYR A 48 -3.54 13.38 0.03
N GLY A 49 -4.05 12.26 0.52
CA GLY A 49 -3.31 10.99 0.62
C GLY A 49 -2.96 10.61 2.05
N THR A 50 -3.70 11.15 3.02
CA THR A 50 -3.74 10.64 4.39
C THR A 50 -4.29 9.21 4.43
N ALA A 51 -4.13 8.50 5.53
CA ALA A 51 -4.70 7.16 5.69
C ALA A 51 -6.24 7.15 5.51
N GLU A 52 -6.92 8.21 5.94
CA GLU A 52 -8.36 8.37 5.77
C GLU A 52 -8.74 8.60 4.30
N ASP A 53 -7.98 9.46 3.59
CA ASP A 53 -8.18 9.68 2.15
C ASP A 53 -8.04 8.37 1.36
N LEU A 54 -7.01 7.56 1.67
CA LEU A 54 -6.76 6.30 0.99
C LEU A 54 -7.85 5.27 1.27
N LEU A 55 -8.39 5.21 2.49
CA LEU A 55 -9.50 4.33 2.83
C LEU A 55 -10.77 4.70 2.04
N LYS A 56 -11.10 6.00 1.99
CA LYS A 56 -12.24 6.49 1.19
C LYS A 56 -12.06 6.15 -0.29
N ALA A 57 -10.84 6.35 -0.80
CA ALA A 57 -10.52 6.07 -2.18
C ALA A 57 -10.76 4.61 -2.59
N GLN A 58 -10.56 3.64 -1.69
CA GLN A 58 -10.89 2.23 -1.98
C GLN A 58 -12.36 2.07 -2.37
N SER A 59 -13.26 2.74 -1.66
CA SER A 59 -14.70 2.67 -1.93
C SER A 59 -15.07 3.37 -3.23
N CYS A 60 -14.52 4.55 -3.48
CA CYS A 60 -14.72 5.28 -4.73
C CYS A 60 -14.26 4.49 -5.95
N VAL A 61 -13.05 3.94 -5.89
CA VAL A 61 -12.47 3.17 -6.99
C VAL A 61 -13.25 1.87 -7.22
N ALA A 62 -13.68 1.19 -6.15
CA ALA A 62 -14.54 0.00 -6.27
C ALA A 62 -15.94 0.34 -6.82
N GLY A 63 -16.45 1.54 -6.52
CA GLY A 63 -17.70 2.08 -7.06
C GLY A 63 -17.63 2.52 -8.52
N GLY A 64 -16.42 2.58 -9.11
CA GLY A 64 -16.22 2.99 -10.50
C GLY A 64 -16.11 4.51 -10.67
N ASP A 65 -15.84 5.27 -9.60
CA ASP A 65 -15.63 6.71 -9.69
C ASP A 65 -14.44 7.04 -10.61
N PRO A 66 -14.55 8.11 -11.42
CA PRO A 66 -13.47 8.51 -12.30
C PRO A 66 -12.29 9.04 -11.48
N THR A 67 -11.15 8.35 -11.56
CA THR A 67 -9.91 8.83 -10.95
C THR A 67 -9.41 10.10 -11.64
N LEU A 68 -8.98 11.07 -10.84
CA LEU A 68 -8.56 12.39 -11.29
C LEU A 68 -7.09 12.65 -10.92
N ILE A 69 -6.47 13.60 -11.61
CA ILE A 69 -5.28 14.31 -11.15
C ILE A 69 -5.65 15.76 -10.85
N ALA A 70 -5.34 16.21 -9.64
CA ALA A 70 -5.45 17.59 -9.22
C ALA A 70 -4.14 18.33 -9.50
N VAL A 71 -4.17 19.22 -10.49
CA VAL A 71 -3.03 20.02 -10.94
C VAL A 71 -3.15 21.41 -10.35
N ARG A 72 -2.09 21.89 -9.70
CA ARG A 72 -2.06 23.24 -9.12
C ARG A 72 -1.75 24.27 -10.21
N GLU A 73 -2.63 25.28 -10.34
CA GLU A 73 -2.51 26.39 -11.29
C GLU A 73 -2.65 27.70 -10.48
N GLY A 74 -1.52 28.26 -10.04
CA GLY A 74 -1.50 29.36 -9.08
C GLY A 74 -2.05 28.94 -7.71
N ASP A 75 -3.12 29.61 -7.28
CA ASP A 75 -3.80 29.36 -5.99
C ASP A 75 -4.99 28.40 -6.10
N LYS A 76 -5.23 27.83 -7.29
CA LYS A 76 -6.37 26.93 -7.55
C LYS A 76 -5.88 25.56 -7.99
N PHE A 77 -6.77 24.59 -7.88
CA PHE A 77 -6.59 23.27 -8.45
C PHE A 77 -7.54 23.05 -9.61
N THR A 78 -7.01 22.49 -10.69
CA THR A 78 -7.78 22.01 -11.82
C THR A 78 -7.76 20.49 -11.81
N LEU A 79 -8.93 19.87 -11.92
CA LEU A 79 -9.07 18.41 -11.97
C LEU A 79 -9.08 17.93 -13.42
N TYR A 80 -8.29 16.91 -13.72
CA TYR A 80 -8.28 16.20 -15.00
C TYR A 80 -8.58 14.72 -14.75
N GLN A 81 -9.59 14.17 -15.41
CA GLN A 81 -9.87 12.75 -15.38
C GLN A 81 -8.78 11.96 -16.11
N LEU A 82 -8.29 10.89 -15.48
CA LEU A 82 -7.28 10.01 -16.04
C LEU A 82 -7.96 8.92 -16.89
N GLU A 83 -7.59 8.83 -18.16
CA GLU A 83 -8.03 7.77 -19.06
C GLU A 83 -6.81 7.05 -19.62
N GLN A 84 -6.75 5.72 -19.52
CA GLN A 84 -5.61 4.96 -20.04
C GLN A 84 -5.52 5.11 -21.56
N ALA A 85 -4.33 5.43 -22.07
CA ALA A 85 -4.00 5.32 -23.49
C ALA A 85 -2.86 4.32 -23.69
N LYS A 86 -1.62 4.79 -23.78
CA LYS A 86 -0.45 3.89 -23.89
C LYS A 86 0.01 3.36 -22.53
N PHE A 87 -0.21 4.11 -21.46
CA PHE A 87 0.08 3.66 -20.11
C PHE A 87 -0.87 2.54 -19.70
N ARG A 88 -0.31 1.49 -19.09
CA ARG A 88 -1.05 0.35 -18.55
C ARG A 88 -0.92 0.36 -17.04
N LEU A 89 -2.05 0.27 -16.35
CA LEU A 89 -2.03 0.16 -14.91
C LEU A 89 -1.39 -1.16 -14.48
N PRO A 90 -0.53 -1.17 -13.45
CA PRO A 90 -0.02 -2.41 -12.86
C PRO A 90 -1.15 -3.28 -12.33
N GLU A 91 -2.14 -2.64 -11.71
CA GLU A 91 -3.35 -3.26 -11.17
C GLU A 91 -4.58 -2.98 -12.03
N LYS A 92 -5.74 -3.54 -11.64
CA LYS A 92 -7.01 -3.34 -12.36
C LYS A 92 -7.57 -1.92 -12.26
N ASN A 93 -7.04 -1.07 -11.40
CA ASN A 93 -7.53 0.28 -11.16
C ASN A 93 -6.41 1.23 -10.69
N TRP A 94 -6.75 2.50 -10.55
CA TRP A 94 -5.80 3.56 -10.21
C TRP A 94 -5.45 3.64 -8.71
N LEU A 95 -5.96 2.72 -7.88
CA LEU A 95 -5.87 2.82 -6.42
C LEU A 95 -4.41 2.95 -5.93
N GLU A 96 -3.47 2.26 -6.57
CA GLU A 96 -2.04 2.33 -6.24
C GLU A 96 -1.45 3.75 -6.38
N PHE A 97 -2.04 4.60 -7.22
CA PHE A 97 -1.56 5.95 -7.46
C PHE A 97 -2.28 6.99 -6.62
N VAL A 98 -3.45 6.68 -6.04
CA VAL A 98 -4.24 7.64 -5.26
C VAL A 98 -3.41 8.18 -4.09
N GLY A 99 -3.44 9.49 -3.90
CA GLY A 99 -2.65 10.13 -2.86
C GLY A 99 -1.17 10.27 -3.20
N LYS A 100 -0.67 9.77 -4.34
CA LYS A 100 0.70 10.02 -4.83
C LYS A 100 0.77 11.24 -5.74
N ARG A 101 1.88 11.98 -5.64
CA ARG A 101 2.20 13.01 -6.61
C ARG A 101 2.80 12.36 -7.85
N VAL A 102 2.29 12.74 -9.01
CA VAL A 102 2.68 12.14 -10.28
C VAL A 102 2.91 13.21 -11.34
N ALA A 103 3.74 12.89 -12.32
CA ALA A 103 3.75 13.55 -13.61
C ALA A 103 3.05 12.66 -14.63
N VAL A 104 2.01 13.17 -15.26
CA VAL A 104 1.23 12.49 -16.29
C VAL A 104 1.53 13.14 -17.62
N THR A 105 2.00 12.36 -18.59
CA THR A 105 2.20 12.79 -19.97
C THR A 105 1.10 12.23 -20.84
N GLY A 106 0.49 13.06 -21.69
CA GLY A 106 -0.58 12.62 -22.56
C GLY A 106 -1.30 13.75 -23.29
N ALA A 107 -2.40 13.42 -23.97
CA ALA A 107 -3.21 14.40 -24.69
C ALA A 107 -4.44 14.82 -23.86
N VAL A 108 -4.59 16.13 -23.63
CA VAL A 108 -5.79 16.69 -22.98
C VAL A 108 -6.93 16.81 -23.98
N GLN A 109 -8.12 16.42 -23.56
CA GLN A 109 -9.36 16.51 -24.31
C GLN A 109 -10.46 17.04 -23.40
N LYS A 110 -11.40 17.79 -23.97
CA LYS A 110 -12.65 18.14 -23.30
C LYS A 110 -13.70 17.12 -23.68
N LYS A 111 -14.21 16.34 -22.71
CA LYS A 111 -15.32 15.41 -22.91
C LYS A 111 -16.49 15.85 -22.04
N LYS A 112 -17.56 16.33 -22.67
CA LYS A 112 -18.70 16.99 -21.98
C LYS A 112 -18.18 18.12 -21.07
N GLU A 113 -18.42 18.02 -19.76
CA GLU A 113 -17.99 18.99 -18.75
C GLU A 113 -16.62 18.64 -18.14
N ALA A 114 -16.08 17.44 -18.40
CA ALA A 114 -14.82 16.98 -17.85
C ALA A 114 -13.62 17.35 -18.74
N ARG A 115 -12.51 17.72 -18.09
CA ARG A 115 -11.18 17.71 -18.71
C ARG A 115 -10.62 16.31 -18.53
N VAL A 116 -10.22 15.67 -19.62
CA VAL A 116 -9.70 14.30 -19.63
C VAL A 116 -8.29 14.34 -20.16
N ILE A 117 -7.35 13.67 -19.49
CA ILE A 117 -6.03 13.40 -20.03
C ILE A 117 -5.95 11.92 -20.42
N ARG A 118 -5.70 11.67 -21.71
CA ARG A 118 -5.39 10.33 -22.22
C ARG A 118 -3.92 10.04 -21.92
N VAL A 119 -3.69 9.16 -20.95
CA VAL A 119 -2.37 8.95 -20.32
C VAL A 119 -1.50 8.06 -21.18
N ASP A 120 -0.40 8.64 -21.69
CA ASP A 120 0.63 7.93 -22.43
C ASP A 120 1.76 7.44 -21.52
N ALA A 121 2.11 8.21 -20.50
CA ALA A 121 3.08 7.84 -19.47
C ALA A 121 2.72 8.45 -18.11
N LEU A 122 3.09 7.76 -17.04
CA LEU A 122 2.97 8.23 -15.67
C LEU A 122 4.26 7.98 -14.91
N GLU A 123 4.73 8.99 -14.20
CA GLU A 123 5.88 8.94 -13.31
C GLU A 123 5.45 9.32 -11.89
N VAL A 124 5.82 8.52 -10.89
CA VAL A 124 5.57 8.85 -9.48
C VAL A 124 6.67 9.80 -9.00
N LEU A 125 6.29 11.02 -8.64
CA LEU A 125 7.20 12.06 -8.16
C LEU A 125 7.39 12.02 -6.64
N ALA A 126 6.33 11.70 -5.90
CA ALA A 126 6.39 11.53 -4.45
C ALA A 126 5.34 10.53 -3.95
N PRO A 127 5.67 9.76 -2.90
CA PRO A 127 4.71 8.87 -2.24
C PRO A 127 3.59 9.66 -1.55
N SER A 128 2.51 8.97 -1.20
CA SER A 128 1.41 9.56 -0.44
C SER A 128 1.82 9.96 0.97
N GLN A 129 1.04 10.83 1.60
CA GLN A 129 1.30 11.22 2.99
C GLN A 129 1.32 9.99 3.91
N ALA A 130 0.35 9.08 3.77
CA ALA A 130 0.31 7.84 4.53
C ALA A 130 1.57 6.97 4.30
N GLU A 131 2.06 6.89 3.06
CA GLU A 131 3.30 6.16 2.75
C GLU A 131 4.55 6.80 3.38
N ARG A 132 4.59 8.14 3.48
CA ARG A 132 5.69 8.85 4.16
C ARG A 132 5.65 8.65 5.67
N GLU A 133 4.46 8.75 6.26
CA GLU A 133 4.25 8.48 7.69
C GLU A 133 4.62 7.04 8.05
N ALA A 134 4.18 6.08 7.24
CA ALA A 134 4.57 4.68 7.32
C ALA A 134 6.09 4.51 7.25
N ALA A 135 6.77 5.16 6.31
CA ALA A 135 8.22 5.04 6.14
C ALA A 135 9.00 5.52 7.37
N ASN A 136 8.50 6.52 8.10
CA ASN A 136 9.18 7.07 9.28
C ASN A 136 9.26 6.08 10.46
N VAL A 137 8.42 5.04 10.47
CA VAL A 137 8.40 4.03 11.55
C VAL A 137 9.04 2.71 11.16
N VAL A 138 9.39 2.51 9.89
CA VAL A 138 10.06 1.28 9.43
C VAL A 138 11.43 1.15 10.09
N GLY A 139 11.75 -0.06 10.57
CA GLY A 139 12.99 -0.39 11.27
C GLY A 139 12.95 -0.10 12.78
N ILE A 140 11.94 0.62 13.27
CA ILE A 140 11.77 0.89 14.70
C ILE A 140 11.29 -0.39 15.40
N VAL A 141 11.92 -0.71 16.54
CA VAL A 141 11.44 -1.76 17.45
C VAL A 141 10.20 -1.25 18.14
N VAL A 142 9.14 -2.03 18.05
CA VAL A 142 7.84 -1.69 18.63
C VAL A 142 7.43 -2.75 19.65
N ASP A 143 6.66 -2.30 20.63
CA ASP A 143 5.94 -3.18 21.54
C ASP A 143 4.49 -2.72 21.63
N LEU A 144 3.62 -3.61 22.05
CA LEU A 144 2.20 -3.32 22.28
C LEU A 144 1.67 -4.36 23.25
N THR A 145 1.06 -3.88 24.32
CA THR A 145 0.44 -4.70 25.36
C THR A 145 -1.06 -4.52 25.28
N LEU A 146 -1.77 -5.61 25.02
CA LEU A 146 -3.23 -5.67 24.93
C LEU A 146 -3.76 -6.86 25.72
N LYS A 147 -5.09 -7.03 25.77
CA LYS A 147 -5.71 -8.21 26.38
C LYS A 147 -6.31 -9.11 25.32
N ASP A 148 -6.19 -10.42 25.48
CA ASP A 148 -6.94 -11.35 24.63
C ASP A 148 -8.44 -11.41 25.00
N LEU A 149 -9.17 -12.23 24.26
CA LEU A 149 -10.60 -12.51 24.46
C LEU A 149 -10.95 -13.17 25.79
N PHE A 150 -9.97 -13.60 26.59
CA PHE A 150 -10.11 -14.12 27.94
C PHE A 150 -9.70 -13.09 29.01
N GLY A 151 -9.15 -11.94 28.59
CA GLY A 151 -8.71 -10.87 29.47
C GLY A 151 -7.27 -11.02 29.94
N THR A 152 -6.56 -12.02 29.44
CA THR A 152 -5.14 -12.23 29.74
C THR A 152 -4.31 -11.24 28.95
N GLU A 153 -3.32 -10.64 29.61
CA GLU A 153 -2.40 -9.72 28.97
C GLU A 153 -1.52 -10.45 27.94
N GLN A 154 -1.37 -9.83 26.78
CA GLN A 154 -0.57 -10.28 25.66
C GLN A 154 0.36 -9.15 25.23
N GLN A 155 1.59 -9.48 24.84
CA GLN A 155 2.60 -8.50 24.45
C GLN A 155 3.23 -8.91 23.12
N LEU A 156 3.47 -7.95 22.22
CA LEU A 156 4.18 -8.21 20.97
C LEU A 156 5.60 -8.74 21.20
N SER A 157 6.26 -8.28 22.26
CA SER A 157 7.58 -8.76 22.66
C SER A 157 7.64 -10.29 22.88
N ALA A 158 6.53 -10.92 23.27
CA ALA A 158 6.42 -12.38 23.41
C ALA A 158 6.40 -13.14 22.06
N LEU A 159 6.15 -12.43 20.95
CA LEU A 159 6.14 -12.98 19.59
C LEU A 159 7.48 -12.83 18.85
N LYS A 160 8.53 -12.31 19.52
CA LYS A 160 9.89 -12.25 18.95
C LYS A 160 10.34 -13.62 18.42
N GLY A 161 11.05 -13.59 17.30
CA GLY A 161 11.42 -14.79 16.53
C GLY A 161 10.40 -15.16 15.44
N ARG A 162 9.20 -14.56 15.44
CA ARG A 162 8.18 -14.72 14.39
C ARG A 162 8.05 -13.45 13.56
N ILE A 163 7.64 -13.58 12.31
CA ILE A 163 7.11 -12.44 11.56
C ILE A 163 5.68 -12.23 12.05
N VAL A 164 5.32 -11.03 12.48
CA VAL A 164 3.98 -10.74 12.98
C VAL A 164 3.22 -9.89 11.97
N VAL A 165 2.02 -10.31 11.60
CA VAL A 165 1.05 -9.52 10.84
C VAL A 165 0.02 -9.00 11.83
N LEU A 166 0.20 -7.76 12.29
CA LEU A 166 -0.69 -7.10 13.25
C LEU A 166 -1.74 -6.27 12.49
N ASN A 167 -3.00 -6.69 12.54
CA ASN A 167 -4.11 -6.01 11.87
C ASN A 167 -5.00 -5.29 12.90
N PHE A 168 -5.11 -3.98 12.78
CA PHE A 168 -6.04 -3.15 13.54
C PHE A 168 -7.40 -3.14 12.86
N TRP A 169 -8.44 -3.49 13.63
CA TRP A 169 -9.79 -3.67 13.10
C TRP A 169 -10.87 -3.36 14.13
N ALA A 170 -12.13 -3.33 13.69
CA ALA A 170 -13.28 -3.28 14.58
C ALA A 170 -14.49 -4.03 14.01
N THR A 171 -15.43 -4.47 14.86
CA THR A 171 -16.63 -5.20 14.43
C THR A 171 -17.56 -4.36 13.57
N TYR A 172 -17.63 -3.05 13.80
CA TYR A 172 -18.42 -2.12 12.99
C TYR A 172 -17.74 -1.75 11.66
N CYS A 173 -16.45 -2.07 11.49
CA CYS A 173 -15.69 -1.74 10.29
C CYS A 173 -15.95 -2.78 9.19
N VAL A 174 -16.87 -2.46 8.27
CA VAL A 174 -17.20 -3.29 7.11
C VAL A 174 -15.98 -3.70 6.26
N PRO A 175 -15.06 -2.79 5.87
CA PRO A 175 -13.87 -3.20 5.11
C PRO A 175 -12.98 -4.16 5.90
N CYS A 176 -12.80 -3.95 7.20
CA CYS A 176 -12.06 -4.86 8.06
C CYS A 176 -12.67 -6.27 8.05
N ARG A 177 -13.99 -6.37 8.20
CA ARG A 177 -14.69 -7.67 8.19
C ARG A 177 -14.52 -8.43 6.87
N LYS A 178 -14.44 -7.72 5.73
CA LYS A 178 -14.23 -8.32 4.41
C LYS A 178 -12.80 -8.89 4.25
N GLU A 179 -11.83 -8.33 4.95
CA GLU A 179 -10.41 -8.71 4.90
C GLU A 179 -10.07 -9.89 5.84
N MET A 180 -10.84 -10.10 6.91
CA MET A 180 -10.58 -11.17 7.89
C MET A 180 -10.38 -12.58 7.28
N PRO A 181 -11.17 -13.03 6.28
CA PRO A 181 -10.93 -14.32 5.62
C PRO A 181 -9.56 -14.39 4.92
N ASP A 182 -9.12 -13.30 4.31
CA ASP A 182 -7.83 -13.25 3.61
C ASP A 182 -6.68 -13.37 4.61
N LEU A 183 -6.78 -12.70 5.77
CA LEU A 183 -5.82 -12.83 6.87
C LEU A 183 -5.83 -14.23 7.50
N ALA A 184 -7.00 -14.88 7.59
CA ALA A 184 -7.09 -16.25 8.10
C ALA A 184 -6.40 -17.25 7.15
N ALA A 185 -6.48 -17.02 5.84
CA ALA A 185 -5.72 -17.79 4.86
C ALA A 185 -4.20 -17.57 5.01
N ILE A 186 -3.74 -16.33 5.24
CA ILE A 186 -2.33 -16.06 5.56
C ILE A 186 -1.88 -16.83 6.80
N GLN A 187 -2.68 -16.80 7.89
CA GLN A 187 -2.36 -17.57 9.09
C GLN A 187 -2.24 -19.07 8.79
N ASN A 188 -3.18 -19.65 8.03
CA ASN A 188 -3.15 -21.08 7.70
C ASN A 188 -1.89 -21.47 6.92
N GLU A 189 -1.51 -20.67 5.94
CA GLU A 189 -0.41 -20.98 5.03
C GLU A 189 0.96 -20.76 5.67
N TYR A 190 1.11 -19.71 6.47
CA TYR A 190 2.42 -19.24 6.92
C TYR A 190 2.73 -19.53 8.40
N ALA A 191 1.77 -20.04 9.19
CA ALA A 191 1.99 -20.36 10.61
C ALA A 191 3.20 -21.29 10.82
N ALA A 192 3.29 -22.36 10.03
CA ALA A 192 4.37 -23.33 10.10
C ALA A 192 5.74 -22.75 9.69
N LEU A 193 5.75 -21.64 8.94
CA LEU A 193 6.95 -20.93 8.49
C LEU A 193 7.40 -19.85 9.49
N GLY A 194 6.73 -19.76 10.64
CA GLY A 194 7.05 -18.80 11.69
C GLY A 194 6.42 -17.43 11.50
N VAL A 195 5.24 -17.38 10.87
CA VAL A 195 4.40 -16.17 10.81
C VAL A 195 3.27 -16.27 11.84
N GLN A 196 2.90 -15.14 12.46
CA GLN A 196 1.77 -15.03 13.37
C GLN A 196 0.91 -13.84 12.96
N VAL A 197 -0.34 -14.09 12.55
CA VAL A 197 -1.34 -13.04 12.40
C VAL A 197 -1.92 -12.72 13.78
N VAL A 198 -2.16 -11.44 14.08
CA VAL A 198 -2.83 -10.98 15.31
C VAL A 198 -3.83 -9.91 14.92
N GLY A 199 -5.10 -10.08 15.32
CA GLY A 199 -6.11 -9.04 15.17
C GLY A 199 -6.21 -8.19 16.41
N ALA A 200 -5.84 -6.91 16.34
CA ALA A 200 -5.96 -5.91 17.38
C ALA A 200 -7.28 -5.13 17.24
N SER A 201 -8.28 -5.53 18.01
CA SER A 201 -9.61 -4.92 18.04
C SER A 201 -9.57 -3.55 18.73
N THR A 202 -10.07 -2.53 18.03
CA THR A 202 -10.31 -1.18 18.57
C THR A 202 -11.75 -0.97 19.02
N ASP A 203 -12.58 -2.02 19.03
CA ASP A 203 -13.88 -1.96 19.71
C ASP A 203 -13.70 -1.58 21.20
N GLU A 204 -14.64 -0.82 21.71
CA GLU A 204 -14.67 -0.41 23.12
C GLU A 204 -14.82 -1.63 24.04
N ALA A 205 -14.41 -1.49 25.31
CA ALA A 205 -14.43 -2.60 26.26
C ALA A 205 -15.84 -3.21 26.44
N GLU A 206 -16.89 -2.39 26.35
CA GLU A 206 -18.30 -2.80 26.40
C GLU A 206 -18.73 -3.64 25.19
N ASP A 207 -18.04 -3.52 24.05
CA ASP A 207 -18.32 -4.22 22.80
C ASP A 207 -17.59 -5.58 22.68
N ARG A 208 -16.86 -6.01 23.71
CA ARG A 208 -16.17 -7.30 23.73
C ARG A 208 -17.07 -8.49 23.37
N ALA A 209 -18.35 -8.45 23.74
CA ALA A 209 -19.31 -9.48 23.38
C ALA A 209 -19.54 -9.57 21.85
N LYS A 210 -19.55 -8.44 21.15
CA LYS A 210 -19.66 -8.37 19.69
C LYS A 210 -18.42 -8.95 19.02
N VAL A 211 -17.23 -8.66 19.55
CA VAL A 211 -15.96 -9.23 19.06
C VAL A 211 -15.98 -10.76 19.20
N LEU A 212 -16.37 -11.28 20.37
CA LEU A 212 -16.50 -12.72 20.62
C LEU A 212 -17.50 -13.38 19.67
N GLN A 213 -18.65 -12.75 19.43
CA GLN A 213 -19.65 -13.25 18.50
C GLN A 213 -19.10 -13.32 17.08
N PHE A 214 -18.47 -12.24 16.60
CA PHE A 214 -17.87 -12.20 15.27
C PHE A 214 -16.84 -13.31 15.07
N VAL A 215 -15.95 -13.53 16.04
CA VAL A 215 -14.91 -14.58 15.96
C VAL A 215 -15.53 -15.97 15.88
N LYS A 216 -16.60 -16.23 16.65
CA LYS A 216 -17.34 -17.52 16.59
C LYS A 216 -18.00 -17.75 15.23
N GLU A 217 -18.58 -16.71 14.63
CA GLU A 217 -19.30 -16.80 13.35
C GLU A 217 -18.36 -16.92 12.16
N THR A 218 -17.27 -16.17 12.15
CA THR A 218 -16.34 -16.07 11.01
C THR A 218 -15.22 -17.10 11.03
N LYS A 219 -15.05 -17.83 12.15
CA LYS A 219 -14.00 -18.85 12.34
C LYS A 219 -12.59 -18.31 12.07
N VAL A 220 -12.34 -17.06 12.48
CA VAL A 220 -10.98 -16.51 12.52
C VAL A 220 -10.09 -17.47 13.31
N ASN A 221 -8.96 -17.84 12.71
CA ASN A 221 -8.04 -18.88 13.19
C ASN A 221 -6.76 -18.32 13.83
N PHE A 222 -6.72 -17.01 14.08
CA PHE A 222 -5.60 -16.31 14.71
C PHE A 222 -6.04 -15.59 15.99
N PRO A 223 -5.10 -15.28 16.92
CA PRO A 223 -5.41 -14.57 18.15
C PRO A 223 -6.03 -13.20 17.89
N ILE A 224 -7.08 -12.90 18.66
CA ILE A 224 -7.68 -11.57 18.73
C ILE A 224 -7.33 -10.95 20.08
N TRP A 225 -6.72 -9.76 20.02
CA TRP A 225 -6.43 -8.90 21.14
C TRP A 225 -7.39 -7.71 21.12
N THR A 226 -7.68 -7.15 22.29
CA THR A 226 -8.70 -6.14 22.54
C THR A 226 -8.12 -4.98 23.33
N GLY A 227 -8.73 -3.80 23.20
CA GLY A 227 -8.28 -2.58 23.85
C GLY A 227 -7.25 -1.79 23.04
N ALA A 228 -7.13 -2.05 21.74
CA ALA A 228 -6.29 -1.25 20.86
C ALA A 228 -6.91 0.13 20.65
N THR A 229 -6.08 1.17 20.57
CA THR A 229 -6.56 2.55 20.44
C THR A 229 -6.12 3.18 19.12
N LYS A 230 -6.76 4.28 18.73
CA LYS A 230 -6.29 5.12 17.63
C LYS A 230 -4.88 5.66 17.88
N ALA A 231 -4.52 5.91 19.15
CA ALA A 231 -3.18 6.34 19.52
C ALA A 231 -2.13 5.25 19.25
N ASP A 232 -2.48 3.98 19.51
CA ASP A 232 -1.63 2.86 19.11
C ASP A 232 -1.45 2.85 17.60
N MET A 233 -2.54 2.90 16.81
CA MET A 233 -2.45 2.93 15.34
C MET A 233 -1.54 4.06 14.82
N MET A 234 -1.66 5.26 15.36
CA MET A 234 -0.79 6.39 15.01
C MET A 234 0.68 6.13 15.37
N ARG A 235 0.97 5.53 16.53
CA ARG A 235 2.34 5.12 16.92
C ARG A 235 2.94 4.12 15.94
N PHE A 236 2.10 3.29 15.33
CA PHE A 236 2.46 2.31 14.31
C PHE A 236 2.45 2.89 12.87
N GLY A 237 2.25 4.19 12.70
CA GLY A 237 2.28 4.87 11.39
C GLY A 237 1.04 4.65 10.51
N LEU A 238 -0.07 4.17 11.07
CA LEU A 238 -1.29 3.83 10.31
C LEU A 238 -2.28 5.00 10.16
N GLY A 239 -2.13 6.07 10.95
CA GLY A 239 -3.17 7.08 11.16
C GLY A 239 -4.30 6.56 12.06
N ALA A 240 -5.50 7.14 11.95
CA ALA A 240 -6.65 6.81 12.80
C ALA A 240 -7.77 6.03 12.08
N ALA A 241 -7.58 5.71 10.80
CA ALA A 241 -8.57 5.06 9.94
C ALA A 241 -8.37 3.54 9.89
N LEU A 242 -9.46 2.78 9.88
CA LEU A 242 -9.47 1.31 9.88
C LEU A 242 -9.89 0.74 8.50
N PRO A 243 -9.38 -0.44 8.09
CA PRO A 243 -8.37 -1.25 8.78
C PRO A 243 -6.97 -0.65 8.63
N GLY A 244 -6.03 -1.21 9.39
CA GLY A 244 -4.61 -0.90 9.24
C GLY A 244 -3.75 -2.12 9.58
N THR A 245 -2.82 -2.50 8.71
CA THR A 245 -1.97 -3.67 8.91
C THR A 245 -0.50 -3.28 9.04
N VAL A 246 0.18 -3.82 10.05
CA VAL A 246 1.63 -3.71 10.24
C VAL A 246 2.27 -5.09 10.14
N ILE A 247 3.32 -5.18 9.34
CA ILE A 247 4.17 -6.37 9.28
C ILE A 247 5.43 -6.08 10.12
N ILE A 248 5.72 -6.95 11.07
CA ILE A 248 6.82 -6.84 12.02
C ILE A 248 7.77 -8.01 11.78
N ASP A 249 9.07 -7.75 11.72
CA ASP A 249 10.10 -8.75 11.52
C ASP A 249 10.35 -9.62 12.78
N ARG A 250 11.17 -10.67 12.63
CA ARG A 250 11.53 -11.57 13.73
C ARG A 250 12.27 -10.91 14.90
N SER A 251 12.79 -9.70 14.70
CA SER A 251 13.46 -8.93 15.76
C SER A 251 12.50 -7.98 16.50
N GLY A 252 11.23 -7.91 16.08
CA GLY A 252 10.25 -6.98 16.63
C GLY A 252 10.30 -5.59 16.00
N ARG A 253 10.90 -5.43 14.80
CA ARG A 253 10.93 -4.15 14.07
C ARG A 253 9.84 -4.08 13.03
N ILE A 254 9.25 -2.90 12.83
CA ILE A 254 8.31 -2.69 11.72
C ILE A 254 9.04 -2.88 10.39
N ALA A 255 8.53 -3.78 9.56
CA ALA A 255 9.00 -4.01 8.18
C ALA A 255 8.12 -3.31 7.15
N LYS A 256 6.80 -3.25 7.40
CA LYS A 256 5.85 -2.55 6.54
C LYS A 256 4.66 -2.05 7.35
N VAL A 257 4.10 -0.93 6.91
CA VAL A 257 2.80 -0.41 7.33
C VAL A 257 1.89 -0.28 6.09
N VAL A 258 0.63 -0.67 6.23
CA VAL A 258 -0.40 -0.63 5.19
C VAL A 258 -1.66 -0.01 5.79
N SER A 259 -2.01 1.19 5.37
CA SER A 259 -3.27 1.85 5.74
C SER A 259 -4.40 1.43 4.79
N GLY A 260 -5.56 1.11 5.35
CA GLY A 260 -6.70 0.55 4.60
C GLY A 260 -6.57 -0.95 4.37
N ILE A 261 -7.43 -1.49 3.49
CA ILE A 261 -7.44 -2.93 3.18
C ILE A 261 -6.10 -3.34 2.56
N VAL A 262 -5.50 -4.40 3.10
CA VAL A 262 -4.37 -5.12 2.55
C VAL A 262 -4.81 -6.07 1.45
N ASN A 263 -4.09 -6.04 0.32
CA ASN A 263 -4.23 -7.04 -0.72
C ASN A 263 -3.52 -8.33 -0.28
N GLN A 264 -4.24 -9.46 -0.29
CA GLN A 264 -3.68 -10.75 0.12
C GLN A 264 -2.43 -11.14 -0.67
N ALA A 265 -2.43 -10.98 -1.99
CA ALA A 265 -1.28 -11.36 -2.83
C ALA A 265 -0.05 -10.49 -2.53
N ASP A 266 -0.23 -9.20 -2.30
CA ASP A 266 0.85 -8.30 -1.91
C ASP A 266 1.38 -8.64 -0.52
N LEU A 267 0.49 -8.99 0.42
CA LEU A 267 0.89 -9.43 1.76
C LEU A 267 1.73 -10.72 1.69
N LYS A 268 1.30 -11.71 0.90
CA LYS A 268 2.06 -12.95 0.65
C LYS A 268 3.45 -12.65 0.11
N LYS A 269 3.53 -11.85 -0.96
CA LYS A 269 4.80 -11.46 -1.58
C LYS A 269 5.77 -10.82 -0.58
N GLN A 270 5.25 -9.97 0.32
CA GLN A 270 6.06 -9.34 1.36
C GLN A 270 6.54 -10.34 2.40
N ILE A 271 5.67 -11.22 2.87
CA ILE A 271 6.01 -12.29 3.81
C ILE A 271 7.07 -13.22 3.21
N ASP A 272 6.89 -13.67 1.96
CA ASP A 272 7.83 -14.52 1.24
C ASP A 272 9.22 -13.87 1.14
N ALA A 273 9.26 -12.57 0.80
CA ALA A 273 10.52 -11.82 0.72
C ALA A 273 11.22 -11.74 2.09
N MET A 274 10.47 -11.57 3.18
CA MET A 274 11.02 -11.54 4.54
C MET A 274 11.52 -12.90 4.98
N LEU A 275 10.79 -13.98 4.68
CA LEU A 275 11.22 -15.36 4.96
C LEU A 275 12.51 -15.70 4.21
N ALA A 276 12.59 -15.38 2.91
CA ALA A 276 13.78 -15.60 2.11
C ALA A 276 14.99 -14.79 2.63
N THR A 277 14.76 -13.56 3.09
CA THR A 277 15.82 -12.73 3.70
C THR A 277 16.31 -13.34 5.02
N ALA A 278 15.40 -13.81 5.87
CA ALA A 278 15.73 -14.47 7.13
C ALA A 278 16.56 -15.75 6.92
N GLU A 279 16.21 -16.56 5.92
CA GLU A 279 16.98 -17.77 5.57
C GLU A 279 18.40 -17.46 5.11
N LYS A 280 18.57 -16.43 4.27
CA LYS A 280 19.89 -15.97 3.81
C LYS A 280 20.76 -15.47 4.96
N THR A 281 20.19 -14.70 5.88
CA THR A 281 20.90 -14.20 7.07
C THR A 281 21.35 -15.38 7.95
N ALA A 282 20.45 -16.31 8.26
CA ALA A 282 20.78 -17.49 9.06
C ALA A 282 21.79 -18.43 8.37
N ALA A 283 21.76 -18.55 7.04
CA ALA A 283 22.77 -19.30 6.30
C ALA A 283 24.17 -18.63 6.37
N THR A 284 24.20 -17.30 6.31
CA THR A 284 25.44 -16.52 6.39
C THR A 284 26.06 -16.61 7.78
N GLU A 285 25.25 -16.50 8.84
CA GLU A 285 25.70 -16.64 10.23
C GLU A 285 26.27 -18.03 10.51
N ARG A 286 25.55 -19.10 10.11
CA ARG A 286 26.05 -20.48 10.23
C ARG A 286 27.36 -20.71 9.49
N LYS A 287 27.56 -20.07 8.33
CA LYS A 287 28.83 -20.14 7.60
C LYS A 287 29.96 -19.42 8.35
N ARG A 288 29.69 -18.26 8.96
CA ARG A 288 30.66 -17.52 9.78
C ARG A 288 31.06 -18.31 11.02
N GLU A 289 30.12 -18.88 11.75
CA GLU A 289 30.38 -19.70 12.95
C GLU A 289 31.22 -20.95 12.63
N ARG A 290 30.91 -21.65 11.53
CA ARG A 290 31.71 -22.79 11.06
C ARG A 290 33.14 -22.39 10.70
N ALA A 291 33.31 -21.25 10.03
CA ALA A 291 34.64 -20.74 9.68
C ALA A 291 35.44 -20.36 10.94
N GLN A 292 34.82 -19.70 11.92
CA GLN A 292 35.46 -19.34 13.18
C GLN A 292 35.86 -20.57 14.00
N THR A 293 35.02 -21.60 14.05
CA THR A 293 35.31 -22.85 14.77
C THR A 293 36.43 -23.65 14.10
N ALA A 294 36.54 -23.61 12.77
CA ALA A 294 37.64 -24.23 12.03
C ALA A 294 38.99 -23.53 12.32
N THR A 295 39.02 -22.20 12.38
CA THR A 295 40.23 -21.43 12.70
C THR A 295 40.70 -21.64 14.14
N VAL A 296 39.77 -21.75 15.10
CA VAL A 296 40.11 -22.00 16.53
C VAL A 296 40.70 -23.40 16.73
N LYS A 297 40.24 -24.41 15.98
CA LYS A 297 40.81 -25.78 16.04
C LYS A 297 42.20 -25.92 15.39
N GLN A 298 42.65 -24.93 14.62
CA GLN A 298 43.94 -24.97 13.91
C GLN A 298 45.08 -24.24 14.62
N LYS A 299 44.86 -23.61 15.78
CA LYS A 299 45.94 -22.97 16.55
C LYS A 299 46.64 -24.04 17.41
N PRO A 300 47.91 -24.40 17.14
CA PRO A 300 48.65 -25.34 17.98
C PRO A 300 48.89 -24.75 19.38
N SER A 301 48.73 -25.58 20.41
CA SER A 301 49.15 -25.29 21.78
C SER A 301 50.67 -25.11 21.82
N GLU A 302 51.15 -23.86 21.85
CA GLU A 302 52.52 -23.57 22.30
C GLU A 302 52.59 -23.90 23.81
N ALA A 303 53.10 -25.11 24.09
CA ALA A 303 53.42 -25.54 25.43
C ALA A 303 54.61 -24.73 25.95
N SER A 304 54.36 -24.01 27.05
CA SER A 304 55.35 -23.26 27.82
C SER A 304 56.45 -24.20 28.36
N SER A 305 57.68 -24.03 27.87
CA SER A 305 58.88 -24.64 28.45
C SER A 305 59.37 -23.74 29.60
N VAL A 306 59.24 -24.22 30.84
CA VAL A 306 59.85 -23.62 32.04
C VAL A 306 61.25 -24.22 32.21
N PRO A 307 62.34 -23.43 32.20
CA PRO A 307 63.67 -23.93 32.54
C PRO A 307 63.87 -24.02 34.06
N SER A 308 64.67 -25.00 34.47
CA SER A 308 64.97 -25.44 35.84
C SER A 308 65.70 -24.43 36.72
#